data_AF-A0A975I482-F1
#
_entry.id   AF-A0A975I482-F1
#
_cell.length_a   1.000
_cell.length_b   1.000
_cell.length_c   1.000
_cell.angle_alpha   90.00
_cell.angle_beta   90.00
_cell.angle_gamma   90.00
#
_symmetry.space_group_name_H-M   'P 1'
#
loop_
_entity.id
_entity.type
_entity.pdbx_description
1 polymer ?
#
loop_
_entity_poly.entity_id
_entity_poly.type
_entity_poly.pdbx_seq_one_letter_code
_entity_poly.pdbx_strand_id
1 'polypeptide(L)'
;MNKDEMHEILHMRLAVFRSWSYSSLAERVETDNRNGDCLEHIDGVGSDGTQYQIEFNAFWDDKPDGDIRVLGALSAEPQRRLLGFLPIFMPHLSEAFIMRPDGSFADEDSNNKANKSEMATPGKPSDQIGS
;
A
#
# COMPACT_ATOMS: atom_id res chain seq x y z
N MET A 1 6.85 -8.03 -17.41
CA MET A 1 6.15 -8.27 -16.14
C MET A 1 4.72 -7.74 -16.27
N ASN A 2 3.71 -8.51 -15.87
CA ASN A 2 2.32 -8.05 -15.95
C ASN A 2 1.87 -7.34 -14.65
N LYS A 3 0.71 -6.67 -14.67
CA LYS A 3 0.25 -5.87 -13.53
C LYS A 3 -0.11 -6.70 -12.30
N ASP A 4 -0.69 -7.89 -12.49
CA ASP A 4 -1.08 -8.78 -11.38
C ASP A 4 0.15 -9.32 -10.65
N GLU A 5 1.19 -9.68 -11.40
CA GLU A 5 2.49 -10.06 -10.86
C GLU A 5 3.13 -8.92 -10.05
N MET A 6 3.06 -7.67 -10.53
CA MET A 6 3.54 -6.50 -9.79
C MET A 6 2.77 -6.31 -8.48
N HIS A 7 1.44 -6.44 -8.52
CA HIS A 7 0.58 -6.36 -7.34
C HIS A 7 0.96 -7.43 -6.31
N GLU A 8 1.10 -8.69 -6.73
CA GLU A 8 1.40 -9.77 -5.80
C GLU A 8 2.76 -9.59 -5.13
N ILE A 9 3.79 -9.20 -5.90
CA ILE A 9 5.13 -8.92 -5.35
C ILE A 9 5.06 -7.77 -4.34
N LEU A 10 4.41 -6.65 -4.69
CA LEU A 10 4.35 -5.48 -3.83
C LEU A 10 3.53 -5.76 -2.56
N HIS A 11 2.39 -6.41 -2.71
CA HIS A 11 1.50 -6.80 -1.61
C HIS A 11 2.20 -7.75 -0.63
N MET A 12 2.89 -8.80 -1.12
CA MET A 12 3.63 -9.73 -0.26
C MET A 12 4.72 -9.03 0.55
N ARG A 13 5.42 -8.04 -0.04
CA ARG A 13 6.45 -7.28 0.65
C ARG A 13 5.87 -6.30 1.65
N LEU A 14 4.80 -5.60 1.31
CA LEU A 14 4.08 -4.74 2.26
C LEU A 14 3.53 -5.54 3.45
N ALA A 15 3.10 -6.79 3.25
CA ALA A 15 2.63 -7.65 4.33
C ALA A 15 3.70 -7.92 5.40
N VAL A 16 4.99 -7.96 5.03
CA VAL A 16 6.10 -8.07 5.99
C VAL A 16 6.12 -6.84 6.90
N PHE A 17 6.01 -5.63 6.35
CA PHE A 17 5.97 -4.41 7.16
C PHE A 17 4.66 -4.26 7.94
N ARG A 18 3.54 -4.77 7.43
CA ARG A 18 2.29 -4.84 8.20
C ARG A 18 2.42 -5.74 9.43
N SER A 19 3.29 -6.75 9.41
CA SER A 19 3.51 -7.59 10.60
C SER A 19 4.45 -6.95 11.64
N TRP A 20 5.03 -5.79 11.37
CA TRP A 20 5.88 -5.08 12.32
C TRP A 20 5.04 -4.37 13.38
N SER A 21 5.66 -4.11 14.53
CA SER A 21 5.04 -3.25 15.53
C SER A 21 5.09 -1.78 15.10
N TYR A 22 4.12 -0.99 15.54
CA TYR A 22 4.13 0.46 15.35
C TYR A 22 5.45 1.08 15.84
N SER A 23 5.95 0.68 17.01
CA SER A 23 7.22 1.19 17.55
C SER A 23 8.42 0.89 16.66
N SER A 24 8.47 -0.28 16.01
CA SER A 24 9.55 -0.63 15.09
C SER A 24 9.50 0.21 13.82
N LEU A 25 8.29 0.48 13.31
CA LEU A 25 8.10 1.37 12.17
C LEU A 25 8.48 2.82 12.54
N ALA A 26 8.06 3.30 13.70
CA ALA A 26 8.40 4.65 14.19
C ALA A 26 9.92 4.84 14.31
N GLU A 27 10.63 3.86 14.86
CA GLU A 27 12.10 3.88 14.94
C GLU A 27 12.75 3.97 13.56
N ARG A 28 12.20 3.26 12.56
CA ARG A 28 12.69 3.37 11.17
C ARG A 28 12.41 4.72 10.55
N VAL A 29 11.21 5.30 10.74
CA VAL A 29 10.90 6.66 10.25
C VAL A 29 11.98 7.66 10.72
N GLU A 30 12.33 7.62 12.00
CA GLU A 30 13.33 8.53 12.57
C GLU A 30 14.76 8.26 12.09
N THR A 31 15.11 6.98 11.95
CA THR A 31 16.44 6.57 11.49
C THR A 31 16.66 6.92 10.01
N ASP A 32 15.67 6.64 9.17
CA ASP A 32 15.75 6.78 7.73
C ASP A 32 15.71 8.27 7.34
N ASN A 33 14.84 9.07 7.99
CA ASN A 33 14.83 10.52 7.83
C ASN A 33 16.18 11.17 8.18
N ARG A 34 16.85 10.68 9.22
CA ARG A 34 18.16 11.22 9.63
C ARG A 34 19.26 10.87 8.64
N ASN A 35 19.21 9.67 8.09
CA ASN A 35 20.24 9.16 7.20
C ASN A 35 20.01 9.54 5.72
N GLY A 36 18.82 10.05 5.39
CA GLY A 36 18.41 10.29 4.00
C GLY A 36 18.27 8.98 3.23
N ASP A 37 17.84 7.91 3.92
CA ASP A 37 17.69 6.57 3.37
C ASP A 37 16.19 6.20 3.24
N CYS A 38 15.92 5.05 2.62
CA CYS A 38 14.61 4.44 2.54
C CYS A 38 14.46 3.30 3.54
N LEU A 39 13.24 2.79 3.71
CA LEU A 39 12.98 1.65 4.58
C LEU A 39 13.66 0.39 4.04
N GLU A 40 13.51 0.14 2.74
CA GLU A 40 14.13 -0.98 2.03
C GLU A 40 14.14 -0.69 0.52
N HIS A 41 15.23 -1.08 -0.15
CA HIS A 41 15.34 -1.09 -1.61
C HIS A 41 15.63 -2.52 -2.09
N ILE A 42 14.87 -2.99 -3.08
CA ILE A 42 14.95 -4.35 -3.63
C ILE A 42 15.08 -4.29 -5.14
N ASP A 43 16.12 -4.91 -5.68
CA ASP A 43 16.22 -5.26 -7.09
C ASP A 43 15.72 -6.70 -7.32
N GLY A 44 15.07 -6.95 -8.46
CA GLY A 44 14.61 -8.29 -8.80
C GLY A 44 14.36 -8.49 -10.30
N VAL A 45 13.95 -9.72 -10.62
CA VAL A 45 13.64 -10.15 -11.99
C VAL A 45 12.30 -10.86 -11.98
N GLY A 46 11.35 -10.35 -12.77
CA GLY A 46 10.04 -10.96 -12.95
C GLY A 46 10.09 -12.28 -13.72
N SER A 47 8.98 -13.00 -13.74
CA SER A 47 8.85 -14.32 -14.36
C SER A 47 9.15 -14.33 -15.86
N ASP A 48 8.98 -13.21 -16.55
CA ASP A 48 9.30 -13.04 -17.97
C ASP A 48 10.71 -12.46 -18.24
N GLY A 49 11.56 -12.38 -17.21
CA GLY A 49 12.92 -11.85 -17.31
C GLY A 49 13.01 -10.33 -17.21
N THR A 50 11.90 -9.62 -17.03
CA THR A 50 11.88 -8.17 -16.83
C THR A 50 12.56 -7.80 -15.52
N GLN A 51 13.56 -6.92 -15.54
CA GLN A 51 14.16 -6.37 -14.33
C GLN A 51 13.20 -5.38 -13.66
N TYR A 52 13.19 -5.36 -12.34
CA TYR A 52 12.41 -4.40 -11.57
C TYR A 52 13.17 -3.93 -10.32
N GLN A 53 12.74 -2.79 -9.81
CA GLN A 53 13.17 -2.22 -8.55
C GLN A 53 11.96 -1.88 -7.70
N ILE A 54 12.07 -2.03 -6.38
CA ILE A 54 11.06 -1.64 -5.41
C ILE A 54 11.72 -0.80 -4.33
N GLU A 55 11.17 0.38 -4.10
CA GLU A 55 11.56 1.23 -2.98
C GLU A 55 10.40 1.28 -1.98
N PHE A 56 10.72 1.01 -0.71
CA PHE A 56 9.81 1.17 0.41
C PHE A 56 10.22 2.38 1.24
N ASN A 57 9.26 3.22 1.58
CA ASN A 57 9.45 4.35 2.45
C ASN A 57 8.44 4.29 3.60
N ALA A 58 8.91 4.58 4.82
CA ALA A 58 8.05 4.80 5.97
C ALA A 58 8.16 6.27 6.41
N PHE A 59 7.02 6.92 6.65
CA PHE A 59 6.98 8.29 7.12
C PHE A 59 5.72 8.59 7.93
N TRP A 60 5.79 9.64 8.75
CA TRP A 60 4.64 10.20 9.43
C TRP A 60 3.61 10.70 8.41
N ASP A 61 2.36 10.24 8.50
CA ASP A 61 1.32 10.55 7.50
C ASP A 61 0.83 12.01 7.54
N ASP A 62 0.90 12.63 8.72
CA ASP A 62 0.43 14.02 8.97
C ASP A 62 1.37 14.76 9.93
N LYS A 63 1.63 14.15 11.10
CA LYS A 63 2.44 14.74 12.17
C LYS A 63 3.39 13.73 12.80
N PRO A 64 4.51 14.18 13.38
CA PRO A 64 5.38 13.32 14.19
C PRO A 64 4.61 12.58 15.28
N ASP A 65 5.02 11.34 15.55
CA ASP A 65 4.39 10.44 16.52
C ASP A 65 2.90 10.14 16.26
N GLY A 66 2.42 10.41 15.04
CA GLY A 66 1.07 10.12 14.57
C GLY A 66 0.97 8.82 13.78
N ASP A 67 0.02 8.73 12.87
CA ASP A 67 -0.10 7.56 12.00
C ASP A 67 1.14 7.44 11.10
N ILE A 68 1.57 6.20 10.83
CA ILE A 68 2.70 5.90 9.95
C ILE A 68 2.15 5.37 8.63
N ARG A 69 2.57 5.99 7.53
CA ARG A 69 2.36 5.44 6.19
C ARG A 69 3.60 4.66 5.77
N VAL A 70 3.39 3.44 5.28
CA VAL A 70 4.40 2.69 4.54
C VAL A 70 3.96 2.63 3.08
N LEU A 71 4.81 3.14 2.19
CA LEU A 71 4.59 3.21 0.75
C LEU A 71 5.61 2.32 0.04
N GLY A 72 5.14 1.40 -0.78
CA GLY A 72 5.96 0.66 -1.74
C GLY A 72 5.75 1.20 -3.15
N ALA A 73 6.83 1.41 -3.89
CA ALA A 73 6.81 1.86 -5.27
C ALA A 73 7.63 0.91 -6.15
N LEU A 74 6.97 0.24 -7.10
CA LEU A 74 7.60 -0.71 -8.02
C LEU A 74 7.78 -0.09 -9.39
N SER A 75 9.00 -0.21 -9.92
CA SER A 75 9.37 0.22 -11.27
C SER A 75 9.98 -0.94 -12.05
N ALA A 76 9.37 -1.31 -13.18
CA ALA A 76 9.94 -2.28 -14.11
C ALA A 76 10.75 -1.57 -15.22
N GLU A 77 11.78 -2.24 -15.73
CA GLU A 77 12.54 -1.77 -16.87
C GLU A 77 11.93 -2.19 -18.22
N PRO A 78 12.06 -1.36 -19.27
CA PRO A 78 12.64 -0.02 -19.26
C PRO A 78 11.69 1.00 -18.62
N GLN A 79 12.25 1.92 -17.83
CA GLN A 79 11.47 3.06 -17.32
C GLN A 79 11.01 3.98 -18.46
N ARG A 80 9.86 4.63 -18.26
CA ARG A 80 9.33 5.60 -19.23
C ARG A 80 10.26 6.81 -19.32
N ARG A 81 10.45 7.32 -20.54
CA ARG A 81 11.22 8.54 -20.81
C ARG A 81 10.32 9.62 -21.40
N LEU A 82 10.43 10.84 -20.90
CA LEU A 82 9.80 12.01 -21.54
C LEU A 82 10.60 12.35 -22.79
N LEU A 83 9.91 12.54 -23.91
CA LEU A 83 10.51 12.87 -25.22
C LEU A 83 11.60 11.87 -25.68
N GLY A 84 11.64 10.65 -25.13
CA GLY A 84 12.60 9.61 -25.49
C GLY A 84 14.00 9.73 -24.86
N PHE A 85 14.32 10.81 -24.14
CA PHE A 85 15.65 11.02 -23.56
C PHE A 85 15.68 11.54 -22.12
N LEU A 86 14.60 12.13 -21.61
CA LEU A 86 14.54 12.58 -20.22
C LEU A 86 14.00 11.44 -19.35
N PRO A 87 14.75 10.96 -18.33
CA PRO A 87 14.23 9.95 -17.42
C PRO A 87 13.03 10.50 -16.66
N ILE A 88 11.90 9.78 -16.69
CA ILE A 88 10.80 10.02 -15.75
C ILE A 88 10.79 8.85 -14.78
N PHE A 89 11.11 9.15 -13.53
CA PHE A 89 10.86 8.23 -12.43
C PHE A 89 9.38 8.30 -12.05
N MET A 90 8.57 7.50 -12.74
CA MET A 90 7.19 7.21 -12.34
C MET A 90 7.08 5.71 -12.09
N PRO A 91 6.71 5.29 -10.87
CA PRO A 91 6.50 3.88 -10.60
C PRO A 91 5.36 3.34 -11.47
N HIS A 92 5.50 2.09 -11.87
CA HIS A 92 4.46 1.36 -12.60
C HIS A 92 3.29 1.01 -11.68
N LEU A 93 3.62 0.73 -10.41
CA LEU A 93 2.66 0.44 -9.37
C LEU A 93 3.13 1.04 -8.05
N SER A 94 2.21 1.63 -7.30
CA SER A 94 2.43 2.00 -5.91
C SER A 94 1.28 1.53 -5.05
N GLU A 95 1.61 1.10 -3.84
CA GLU A 95 0.66 0.66 -2.82
C GLU A 95 1.13 1.15 -1.45
N ALA A 96 0.19 1.35 -0.54
CA ALA A 96 0.50 1.81 0.79
C ALA A 96 -0.48 1.26 1.82
N PHE A 97 -0.05 1.23 3.07
CA PHE A 97 -0.94 1.12 4.23
C PHE A 97 -0.62 2.20 5.24
N ILE A 98 -1.56 2.44 6.14
CA ILE A 98 -1.41 3.37 7.26
C ILE A 98 -1.66 2.59 8.55
N MET A 99 -0.68 2.61 9.46
CA MET A 99 -0.77 2.03 10.79
C MET A 99 -0.88 3.13 11.84
N ARG A 100 -1.85 2.99 12.73
CA ARG A 100 -2.08 3.92 13.85
C ARG A 100 -1.20 3.59 15.05
N PRO A 101 -1.04 4.52 16.01
CA PRO A 101 -0.27 4.27 17.24
C PRO A 101 -0.72 3.05 18.06
N ASP A 102 -1.99 2.64 17.95
CA ASP A 102 -2.53 1.46 18.62
C ASP A 102 -2.28 0.15 17.86
N GLY A 103 -1.62 0.22 16.70
CA GLY A 103 -1.32 -0.92 15.81
C GLY A 103 -2.45 -1.29 14.85
N SER A 104 -3.60 -0.60 14.88
CA SER A 104 -4.68 -0.81 13.91
C SER A 104 -4.34 -0.21 12.55
N PHE A 105 -5.01 -0.70 11.49
CA PHE A 105 -4.82 -0.18 10.13
C PHE A 105 -6.01 0.66 9.67
N ALA A 106 -5.73 1.76 8.96
CA ALA A 106 -6.78 2.68 8.52
C ALA A 106 -7.69 2.14 7.40
N ASP A 107 -7.20 1.18 6.61
CA ASP A 107 -7.93 0.57 5.49
C ASP A 107 -9.01 -0.42 5.96
N GLU A 108 -8.82 -1.07 7.11
CA GLU A 108 -9.76 -2.04 7.68
C GLU A 108 -11.10 -1.40 8.12
N ASP A 109 -11.08 -0.14 8.54
CA ASP A 109 -12.30 0.60 8.93
C ASP A 109 -13.25 0.86 7.75
N SER A 110 -12.70 0.96 6.54
CA SER A 110 -13.45 1.26 5.32
C SER A 110 -14.28 0.06 4.88
N ASN A 111 -13.70 -1.14 4.93
CA ASN A 111 -14.38 -2.39 4.61
C ASN A 111 -15.46 -2.76 5.63
N ASN A 112 -15.25 -2.45 6.92
CA ASN A 112 -16.24 -2.73 7.96
C ASN A 112 -17.48 -1.82 7.81
N LYS A 113 -17.32 -0.56 7.38
CA LYS A 113 -18.45 0.35 7.09
C LYS A 113 -19.26 -0.09 5.86
N ALA A 114 -18.60 -0.61 4.82
CA ALA A 114 -19.28 -1.15 3.64
C ALA A 114 -20.15 -2.37 3.99
N ASN A 115 -19.60 -3.33 4.74
CA ASN A 115 -20.33 -4.54 5.16
C ASN A 115 -21.51 -4.25 6.11
N LYS A 116 -21.42 -3.20 6.93
CA LYS A 116 -22.50 -2.81 7.84
C LYS A 116 -23.65 -2.08 7.13
N SER A 117 -23.38 -1.45 5.97
CA SER A 117 -24.38 -0.81 5.12
C SER A 117 -25.27 -1.82 4.38
N GLU A 118 -24.77 -3.02 4.10
CA GLU A 118 -25.49 -4.04 3.32
C GLU A 118 -26.49 -4.86 4.17
N MET A 119 -26.30 -4.92 5.49
CA MET A 119 -27.24 -5.60 6.41
C MET A 119 -28.42 -4.74 6.89
N ALA A 120 -28.50 -3.47 6.48
CA ALA A 120 -29.56 -2.54 6.89
C ALA A 120 -30.65 -2.38 5.82
N THR A 121 -31.33 -3.48 5.45
CA THR A 121 -32.67 -3.39 4.82
C THR A 121 -33.67 -4.28 5.55
N PRO A 122 -34.64 -3.71 6.29
CA PRO A 122 -35.82 -4.46 6.69
C PRO A 122 -36.75 -4.59 5.49
N GLY A 123 -36.84 -5.80 4.94
CA GLY A 123 -37.88 -6.15 3.97
C GLY A 123 -39.26 -5.85 4.55
N LYS A 124 -40.02 -5.00 3.87
CA LYS A 124 -41.45 -4.82 4.16
C LYS A 124 -42.26 -5.89 3.42
N PRO A 125 -43.31 -6.44 4.04
CA PRO A 125 -44.00 -7.62 3.56
C PRO A 125 -44.93 -7.30 2.39
N SER A 126 -45.09 -8.30 1.52
CA SER A 126 -46.03 -8.33 0.42
C SER A 126 -47.47 -8.39 0.95
N ASP A 127 -48.25 -7.35 0.70
CA ASP A 127 -49.70 -7.42 0.86
C ASP A 127 -50.32 -8.15 -0.35
N GLN A 128 -50.65 -9.42 -0.14
CA GLN A 128 -51.64 -10.15 -0.93
C GLN A 128 -52.88 -10.39 -0.09
N ILE A 129 -54.02 -9.78 -0.43
CA ILE A 129 -55.39 -10.35 -0.36
C ILE A 129 -56.19 -9.53 -1.41
N GLY A 130 -56.68 -10.08 -2.55
CA GLY A 130 -57.87 -10.94 -2.68
C GLY A 130 -59.12 -10.18 -2.19
N SER A 131 -60.20 -9.91 -2.92
CA SER A 131 -60.79 -10.42 -4.17
C SER A 131 -61.71 -9.34 -4.75
#